data_AF-A0A5B2Z4T1-F1
#
_entry.id   AF-A0A5B2Z4T1-F1
#
_cell.length_a   1.000
_cell.length_b   1.000
_cell.length_c   1.000
_cell.angle_alpha   90.00
_cell.angle_beta   90.00
_cell.angle_gamma   90.00
#
_symmetry.space_group_name_H-M   'P 1'
#
loop_
_entity.id
_entity.type
_entity.pdbx_description
1 polymer ?
#
loop_
_entity_poly.entity_id
_entity_poly.type
_entity_poly.pdbx_seq_one_letter_code
_entity_poly.pdbx_strand_id
1 'polypeptide(L)'
;MALYNEPIKHIVTTSTQIVYAHNFPPNDYSKFIASLDQFQVESNLIKENLVNNNISLAQKHANEANSIYYWDLLVDIVKQNKTIGDELKVGIGDLRNSTLSLSEGKATEALRQQAIQQSDKLVNLINSSADKIITDAAALRQTESSDPFSQISGFFANLFGTANNSNDTSNSIHPIRFADLLDNVLRNYGDAYNVKFDMTDMANMANIASTNDTSSTMSHNMTGNMNSGAMHDGMVSENNEPIVNMANYQSADGMAKELMQIYSKELKPLISNEDKSGQISDLENGIRHLITSIENKDTPLQIMNIVHTQIHPPLIQAFNLQIISS
;
A
#
# COMPACT_ATOMS: atom_id res chain seq x y z
N MET A 1 -18.65 -41.14 54.09
CA MET A 1 -17.73 -40.06 53.67
C MET A 1 -17.16 -40.46 52.32
N ALA A 2 -17.70 -39.91 51.23
CA ALA A 2 -17.17 -40.07 49.88
C ALA A 2 -17.03 -38.66 49.31
N LEU A 3 -15.79 -38.25 49.03
CA LEU A 3 -15.46 -36.98 48.40
C LEU A 3 -15.49 -37.18 46.88
N TYR A 4 -16.37 -36.45 46.21
CA TYR A 4 -16.42 -36.33 44.75
C TYR A 4 -15.29 -35.42 44.28
N ASN A 5 -14.42 -35.94 43.41
CA ASN A 5 -13.50 -35.15 42.60
C ASN A 5 -14.21 -34.78 41.29
N GLU A 6 -14.56 -33.51 41.13
CA GLU A 6 -14.96 -32.92 39.85
C GLU A 6 -13.69 -32.67 39.00
N PRO A 7 -13.68 -33.02 37.70
CA PRO A 7 -12.57 -32.69 36.81
C PRO A 7 -12.63 -31.22 36.38
N ILE A 8 -11.51 -30.53 36.55
CA ILE A 8 -11.26 -29.15 36.12
C ILE A 8 -11.49 -29.05 34.60
N LYS A 9 -12.52 -28.30 34.18
CA LYS A 9 -12.67 -27.88 32.79
C LYS A 9 -11.54 -26.91 32.45
N HIS A 10 -10.55 -27.37 31.70
CA HIS A 10 -9.63 -26.50 30.98
C HIS A 10 -10.44 -25.70 29.95
N ILE A 11 -10.66 -24.42 30.24
CA ILE A 11 -11.12 -23.45 29.25
C ILE A 11 -9.91 -23.19 28.36
N VAL A 12 -9.85 -23.87 27.21
CA VAL A 12 -8.97 -23.47 26.11
C VAL A 12 -9.59 -22.23 25.51
N THR A 13 -9.12 -21.05 25.92
CA THR A 13 -9.35 -19.81 25.18
C THR A 13 -8.54 -19.89 23.89
N THR A 14 -9.13 -20.43 22.83
CA THR A 14 -8.65 -20.16 21.47
C THR A 14 -8.88 -18.67 21.21
N SER A 15 -7.81 -17.88 21.28
CA SER A 15 -7.80 -16.52 20.75
C SER A 15 -8.08 -16.63 19.26
N THR A 16 -9.33 -16.43 18.85
CA THR A 16 -9.68 -16.20 17.45
C THR A 16 -9.04 -14.87 17.07
N GLN A 17 -7.86 -14.92 16.47
CA GLN A 17 -7.23 -13.75 15.86
C GLN A 17 -8.22 -13.29 14.78
N ILE A 18 -8.89 -12.16 15.00
CA ILE A 18 -9.78 -11.59 13.98
C ILE A 18 -8.86 -11.02 12.91
N VAL A 19 -8.82 -11.68 11.76
CA VAL A 19 -8.01 -11.31 10.59
C VAL A 19 -8.94 -10.56 9.64
N TYR A 20 -8.62 -9.31 9.31
CA TYR A 20 -9.56 -8.38 8.69
C TYR A 20 -9.30 -8.14 7.19
N ALA A 21 -9.91 -8.93 6.30
CA ALA A 21 -9.68 -8.85 4.84
C ALA A 21 -9.81 -7.42 4.26
N HIS A 22 -8.95 -7.11 3.29
CA HIS A 22 -8.92 -5.84 2.55
C HIS A 22 -10.05 -5.74 1.52
N ASN A 23 -11.27 -5.67 2.02
CA ASN A 23 -12.45 -5.51 1.20
C ASN A 23 -13.16 -4.21 1.61
N PHE A 24 -12.46 -3.07 1.55
CA PHE A 24 -13.12 -1.78 1.73
C PHE A 24 -13.98 -1.48 0.50
N PRO A 25 -15.15 -0.83 0.65
CA PRO A 25 -15.90 -0.31 -0.49
C PRO A 25 -14.97 0.51 -1.40
N PRO A 26 -14.93 0.23 -2.72
CA PRO A 26 -14.07 0.96 -3.64
C PRO A 26 -14.32 2.46 -3.50
N ASN A 27 -13.27 3.22 -3.19
CA ASN A 27 -13.29 4.67 -3.26
C ASN A 27 -12.27 5.11 -4.30
N ASP A 28 -12.77 5.40 -5.50
CA ASP A 28 -11.90 5.74 -6.63
C ASP A 28 -11.09 7.03 -6.40
N TYR A 29 -11.54 7.93 -5.50
CA TYR A 29 -10.74 9.09 -5.07
C TYR A 29 -9.55 8.67 -4.20
N SER A 30 -9.75 7.75 -3.26
CA SER A 30 -8.67 7.24 -2.41
C SER A 30 -7.63 6.49 -3.23
N LYS A 31 -8.06 5.66 -4.19
CA LYS A 31 -7.17 4.94 -5.12
C LYS A 31 -6.38 5.89 -6.01
N PHE A 32 -7.04 6.92 -6.54
CA PHE A 32 -6.39 7.95 -7.33
C PHE A 32 -5.32 8.68 -6.51
N ILE A 33 -5.66 9.12 -5.30
CA ILE A 33 -4.73 9.81 -4.41
C ILE A 33 -3.57 8.90 -4.01
N ALA A 34 -3.82 7.63 -3.66
CA ALA A 34 -2.77 6.66 -3.34
C ALA A 34 -1.81 6.42 -4.54
N SER A 35 -2.33 6.53 -5.76
CA SER A 35 -1.51 6.46 -6.97
C SER A 35 -0.63 7.70 -7.15
N LEU A 36 -1.08 8.88 -6.72
CA LEU A 36 -0.24 10.08 -6.66
C LEU A 36 0.87 9.92 -5.62
N ASP A 37 0.61 9.27 -4.49
CA ASP A 37 1.65 8.97 -3.49
C ASP A 37 2.71 8.04 -4.05
N GLN A 38 2.27 6.94 -4.68
CA GLN A 38 3.18 6.03 -5.38
C GLN A 38 3.99 6.80 -6.43
N PHE A 39 3.34 7.70 -7.17
CA PHE A 39 4.01 8.53 -8.18
C PHE A 39 5.11 9.44 -7.59
N GLN A 40 4.84 10.09 -6.46
CA GLN A 40 5.83 10.90 -5.74
C GLN A 40 7.00 10.04 -5.24
N VAL A 41 6.72 8.86 -4.69
CA VAL A 41 7.75 7.90 -4.24
C VAL A 41 8.65 7.48 -5.40
N GLU A 42 8.08 7.02 -6.52
CA GLU A 42 8.85 6.62 -7.70
C GLU A 42 9.71 7.77 -8.24
N SER A 43 9.15 8.99 -8.27
CA SER A 43 9.86 10.19 -8.71
C SER A 43 11.07 10.51 -7.83
N ASN A 44 10.93 10.38 -6.51
CA ASN A 44 12.04 10.55 -5.57
C ASN A 44 13.11 9.46 -5.76
N LEU A 45 12.71 8.20 -5.98
CA LEU A 45 13.63 7.08 -6.21
C LEU A 45 14.44 7.22 -7.50
N ILE A 46 13.91 7.87 -8.54
CA ILE A 46 14.68 8.23 -9.75
C ILE A 46 15.87 9.11 -9.37
N LYS A 47 15.61 10.19 -8.63
CA LYS A 47 16.64 11.12 -8.17
C LYS A 47 17.68 10.42 -7.29
N GLU A 48 17.24 9.66 -6.30
CA GLU A 48 18.13 8.95 -5.38
C GLU A 48 19.06 7.99 -6.13
N ASN A 49 18.52 7.22 -7.07
CA ASN A 49 19.33 6.30 -7.87
C ASN A 49 20.28 7.03 -8.83
N LEU A 50 19.90 8.19 -9.39
CA LEU A 50 20.82 9.02 -10.17
C LEU A 50 22.00 9.54 -9.33
N VAL A 51 21.72 10.01 -8.11
CA VAL A 51 22.75 10.45 -7.15
C VAL A 51 23.68 9.29 -6.77
N ASN A 52 23.12 8.08 -6.60
CA ASN A 52 23.87 6.86 -6.31
C ASN A 52 24.51 6.21 -7.54
N ASN A 53 24.49 6.88 -8.70
CA ASN A 53 25.06 6.41 -9.96
C ASN A 53 24.49 5.05 -10.42
N ASN A 54 23.23 4.77 -10.11
CA ASN A 54 22.50 3.59 -10.53
C ASN A 54 21.46 3.94 -11.61
N ILE A 55 21.96 4.16 -12.83
CA ILE A 55 21.13 4.59 -13.96
C ILE A 55 20.06 3.54 -14.30
N SER A 56 20.38 2.24 -14.28
CA SER A 56 19.38 1.19 -14.53
C SER A 56 18.21 1.25 -13.54
N LEU A 57 18.46 1.39 -12.23
CA LEU A 57 17.37 1.53 -11.26
C LEU A 57 16.60 2.83 -11.45
N ALA A 58 17.28 3.96 -11.71
CA ALA A 58 16.60 5.20 -12.03
C ALA A 58 15.68 5.06 -13.25
N GLN A 59 16.10 4.35 -14.29
CA GLN A 59 15.28 4.07 -15.48
C GLN A 59 14.10 3.14 -15.18
N LYS A 60 14.26 2.16 -14.28
CA LYS A 60 13.16 1.31 -13.84
C LYS A 60 12.10 2.13 -13.12
N HIS A 61 12.48 2.94 -12.13
CA HIS A 61 11.55 3.84 -11.43
C HIS A 61 10.91 4.86 -12.37
N ALA A 62 11.64 5.39 -13.35
CA ALA A 62 11.07 6.27 -14.37
C ALA A 62 10.01 5.59 -15.25
N ASN A 63 10.18 4.30 -15.54
CA ASN A 63 9.17 3.53 -16.26
C ASN A 63 7.98 3.20 -15.37
N GLU A 64 8.21 2.84 -14.10
CA GLU A 64 7.15 2.57 -13.12
C GLU A 64 6.27 3.80 -12.88
N ALA A 65 6.90 4.95 -12.62
CA ALA A 65 6.23 6.24 -12.50
C ALA A 65 5.32 6.51 -13.72
N ASN A 66 5.82 6.25 -14.92
CA ASN A 66 5.06 6.45 -16.16
C ASN A 66 3.96 5.40 -16.40
N SER A 67 4.05 4.21 -15.81
CA SER A 67 3.02 3.16 -15.90
C SER A 67 1.93 3.28 -14.85
N ILE A 68 2.00 4.24 -13.93
CA ILE A 68 0.88 4.53 -13.01
C ILE A 68 -0.26 5.16 -13.84
N TYR A 69 -1.22 4.32 -14.23
CA TYR A 69 -2.29 4.64 -15.18
C TYR A 69 -3.53 5.22 -14.49
N TYR A 70 -3.56 6.54 -14.28
CA TYR A 70 -4.81 7.25 -13.94
C TYR A 70 -4.95 8.61 -14.63
N TRP A 71 -4.29 8.78 -15.77
CA TRP A 71 -4.39 10.00 -16.59
C TRP A 71 -5.83 10.32 -17.01
N ASP A 72 -6.67 9.29 -17.21
CA ASP A 72 -8.07 9.47 -17.55
C ASP A 72 -8.89 10.02 -16.35
N LEU A 73 -8.49 9.73 -15.10
CA LEU A 73 -9.07 10.34 -13.90
C LEU A 73 -8.56 11.77 -13.66
N LEU A 74 -7.32 12.06 -14.06
CA LEU A 74 -6.75 13.41 -13.99
C LEU A 74 -7.58 14.40 -14.79
N VAL A 75 -8.02 14.05 -16.01
CA VAL A 75 -8.76 14.95 -16.92
C VAL A 75 -9.91 15.70 -16.23
N ASP A 76 -10.59 15.08 -15.27
CA ASP A 76 -11.75 15.69 -14.60
C ASP A 76 -11.41 16.39 -13.26
N ILE A 77 -10.36 15.97 -12.54
CA ILE A 77 -9.89 16.64 -11.30
C ILE A 77 -9.15 17.94 -11.63
N VAL A 78 -8.32 17.93 -12.67
CA VAL A 78 -7.65 19.15 -13.16
C VAL A 78 -8.53 20.00 -14.08
N LYS A 79 -9.82 19.70 -14.28
CA LYS A 79 -10.74 20.67 -14.92
C LYS A 79 -10.80 22.00 -14.15
N GLN A 80 -10.60 21.98 -12.84
CA GLN A 80 -10.54 23.20 -12.02
C GLN A 80 -9.18 23.89 -12.09
N ASN A 81 -8.10 23.14 -12.31
CA ASN A 81 -6.75 23.67 -12.47
C ASN A 81 -5.97 22.94 -13.57
N LYS A 82 -6.36 23.20 -14.83
CA LYS A 82 -5.82 22.51 -16.02
C LYS A 82 -4.31 22.62 -16.09
N THR A 83 -3.78 23.76 -15.66
CA THR A 83 -2.35 24.05 -15.60
C THR A 83 -1.60 23.03 -14.73
N ILE A 84 -2.10 22.72 -13.52
CA ILE A 84 -1.42 21.77 -12.62
C ILE A 84 -1.39 20.35 -13.23
N GLY A 85 -2.45 19.93 -13.90
CA GLY A 85 -2.50 18.62 -14.55
C GLY A 85 -1.59 18.51 -15.76
N ASP A 86 -1.54 19.57 -16.58
CA ASP A 86 -0.61 19.65 -17.70
C ASP A 86 0.85 19.70 -17.19
N GLU A 87 1.14 20.46 -16.13
CA GLU A 87 2.45 20.52 -15.49
C GLU A 87 2.89 19.16 -14.93
N LEU A 88 1.98 18.44 -14.27
CA LEU A 88 2.25 17.09 -13.80
C LEU A 88 2.54 16.17 -14.99
N LYS A 89 1.67 16.14 -16.01
CA LYS A 89 1.86 15.29 -17.20
C LYS A 89 3.17 15.55 -17.92
N VAL A 90 3.50 16.81 -18.15
CA VAL A 90 4.73 17.21 -18.82
C VAL A 90 5.94 16.89 -17.95
N GLY A 91 5.89 17.21 -16.65
CA GLY A 91 6.97 16.95 -15.71
C GLY A 91 7.38 15.48 -15.66
N ILE A 92 6.40 14.57 -15.73
CA ILE A 92 6.62 13.13 -15.73
C ILE A 92 7.26 12.64 -17.03
N GLY A 93 6.72 13.09 -18.16
CA GLY A 93 7.30 12.80 -19.47
C GLY A 93 8.75 13.27 -19.56
N ASP A 94 9.01 14.49 -19.09
CA ASP A 94 10.36 15.08 -19.08
C ASP A 94 11.31 14.36 -18.13
N LEU A 95 10.84 13.92 -16.95
CA LEU A 95 11.64 13.17 -15.97
C LEU A 95 12.03 11.79 -16.51
N ARG A 96 11.10 11.12 -17.19
CA ARG A 96 11.39 9.87 -17.87
C ARG A 96 12.38 10.06 -19.01
N ASN A 97 12.15 11.05 -19.87
CA ASN A 97 13.02 11.32 -21.02
C ASN A 97 14.45 11.70 -20.59
N SER A 98 14.59 12.51 -19.53
CA SER A 98 15.91 12.88 -18.99
C SER A 98 16.69 11.65 -18.52
N THR A 99 15.99 10.70 -17.88
CA THR A 99 16.60 9.48 -17.35
C THR A 99 16.91 8.45 -18.45
N LEU A 100 16.03 8.29 -19.44
CA LEU A 100 16.25 7.38 -20.59
C LEU A 100 17.36 7.86 -21.53
N SER A 101 17.64 9.17 -21.56
CA SER A 101 18.76 9.71 -22.35
C SER A 101 20.14 9.29 -21.82
N LEU A 102 20.21 8.83 -20.57
CA LEU A 102 21.44 8.32 -19.96
C LEU A 102 21.69 6.87 -20.38
N SER A 103 22.94 6.57 -20.70
CA SER A 103 23.38 5.18 -20.92
C SER A 103 24.47 4.81 -19.91
N GLU A 104 24.32 3.63 -19.31
CA GLU A 104 25.30 3.09 -18.37
C GLU A 104 26.68 3.00 -19.00
N GLY A 105 27.70 3.42 -18.25
CA GLY A 105 29.10 3.40 -18.68
C GLY A 105 29.49 4.42 -19.76
N LYS A 106 28.54 5.20 -20.31
CA LYS A 106 28.79 6.18 -21.38
C LYS A 106 28.41 7.62 -21.01
N ALA A 107 27.61 7.81 -19.97
CA ALA A 107 27.32 9.15 -19.47
C ALA A 107 28.59 9.81 -18.91
N THR A 108 28.90 11.02 -19.35
CA THR A 108 29.96 11.84 -18.74
C THR A 108 29.49 12.37 -17.39
N GLU A 109 30.42 12.74 -16.52
CA GLU A 109 30.08 13.34 -15.22
C GLU A 109 29.23 14.62 -15.38
N ALA A 110 29.55 15.45 -16.37
CA ALA A 110 28.78 16.65 -16.67
C ALA A 110 27.32 16.33 -17.07
N LEU A 111 27.11 15.31 -17.89
CA LEU A 111 25.76 14.87 -18.28
C LEU A 111 24.98 14.30 -17.09
N ARG A 112 25.66 13.54 -16.22
CA ARG A 112 25.04 13.02 -14.98
C ARG A 112 24.60 14.15 -14.06
N GLN A 113 25.49 15.11 -13.79
CA GLN A 113 25.16 16.26 -12.93
C GLN A 113 24.03 17.10 -13.51
N GLN A 114 23.99 17.27 -14.83
CA GLN A 114 22.86 17.92 -15.49
C GLN A 114 21.56 17.14 -15.30
N ALA A 115 21.59 15.81 -15.46
CA ALA A 115 20.40 14.96 -15.28
C ALA A 115 19.91 14.96 -13.82
N ILE A 116 20.81 14.97 -12.84
CA ILE A 116 20.47 15.11 -11.41
C ILE A 116 19.78 16.45 -11.17
N GLN A 117 20.36 17.56 -11.63
CA GLN A 117 19.76 18.89 -11.46
C GLN A 117 18.41 19.06 -12.17
N GLN A 118 18.26 18.45 -13.35
CA GLN A 118 16.98 18.44 -14.06
C GLN A 118 15.96 17.59 -13.31
N SER A 119 16.34 16.40 -12.85
CA SER A 119 15.47 15.52 -12.07
C SER A 119 15.03 16.19 -10.76
N ASP A 120 15.94 16.86 -10.05
CA ASP A 120 15.60 17.64 -8.84
C ASP A 120 14.49 18.66 -9.10
N LYS A 121 14.58 19.41 -10.20
CA LYS A 121 13.57 20.42 -10.54
C LYS A 121 12.23 19.77 -10.89
N LEU A 122 12.27 18.69 -11.68
CA LEU A 122 11.06 17.99 -12.15
C LEU A 122 10.35 17.27 -11.00
N VAL A 123 11.10 16.60 -10.12
CA VAL A 123 10.57 15.94 -8.92
C VAL A 123 9.92 16.95 -7.98
N ASN A 124 10.52 18.13 -7.78
CA ASN A 124 9.90 19.18 -6.97
C ASN A 124 8.60 19.72 -7.60
N LEU A 125 8.56 19.89 -8.93
CA LEU A 125 7.34 20.28 -9.65
C LEU A 125 6.26 19.22 -9.49
N ILE A 126 6.59 17.96 -9.74
CA ILE A 126 5.73 16.79 -9.59
C ILE A 126 5.14 16.75 -8.18
N ASN A 127 5.99 16.82 -7.15
CA ASN A 127 5.56 16.67 -5.76
C ASN A 127 4.60 17.80 -5.38
N SER A 128 4.93 19.05 -5.75
CA SER A 128 4.07 20.21 -5.52
C SER A 128 2.72 20.12 -6.27
N SER A 129 2.73 19.65 -7.52
CA SER A 129 1.51 19.48 -8.30
C SER A 129 0.63 18.35 -7.76
N ALA A 130 1.24 17.22 -7.39
CA ALA A 130 0.55 16.11 -6.74
C ALA A 130 -0.07 16.57 -5.40
N ASP A 131 0.69 17.19 -4.50
CA ASP A 131 0.19 17.69 -3.21
C ASP A 131 -1.02 18.61 -3.36
N LYS A 132 -1.00 19.50 -4.36
CA LYS A 132 -2.15 20.36 -4.67
C LYS A 132 -3.35 19.58 -5.16
N ILE A 133 -3.16 18.63 -6.09
CA ILE A 133 -4.24 17.77 -6.58
C ILE A 133 -4.85 16.95 -5.44
N ILE A 134 -4.02 16.40 -4.54
CA ILE A 134 -4.45 15.65 -3.37
C ILE A 134 -5.31 16.54 -2.45
N THR A 135 -4.85 17.76 -2.19
CA THR A 135 -5.57 18.75 -1.38
C THR A 135 -6.91 19.12 -2.00
N ASP A 136 -6.93 19.41 -3.31
CA ASP A 136 -8.14 19.78 -4.05
C ASP A 136 -9.14 18.61 -4.09
N ALA A 137 -8.67 17.38 -4.34
CA ALA A 137 -9.49 16.18 -4.34
C ALA A 137 -10.12 15.90 -2.97
N ALA A 138 -9.37 16.10 -1.88
CA ALA A 138 -9.87 15.98 -0.52
C ALA A 138 -10.93 17.06 -0.20
N ALA A 139 -10.73 18.30 -0.66
CA ALA A 139 -11.65 19.40 -0.43
C ALA A 139 -12.97 19.26 -1.21
N LEU A 140 -12.93 18.79 -2.46
CA LEU A 140 -14.12 18.67 -3.31
C LEU A 140 -15.17 17.72 -2.73
N ARG A 141 -14.77 16.61 -2.11
CA ARG A 141 -15.69 15.68 -1.44
C ARG A 141 -16.32 16.24 -0.15
N GLN A 142 -15.74 17.27 0.47
CA GLN A 142 -16.33 17.91 1.67
C GLN A 142 -17.49 18.87 1.32
N THR A 143 -17.62 19.29 0.05
CA THR A 143 -18.62 20.30 -0.39
C THR A 143 -19.94 19.74 -0.91
N GLU A 144 -20.15 18.42 -0.85
CA GLU A 144 -21.40 17.77 -1.30
C GLU A 144 -22.66 18.13 -0.48
N SER A 145 -22.55 18.93 0.60
CA SER A 145 -23.73 19.39 1.38
C SER A 145 -24.23 20.80 1.06
N SER A 146 -23.63 21.54 0.12
CA SER A 146 -24.16 22.85 -0.30
C SER A 146 -23.60 23.27 -1.66
N ASP A 147 -24.42 23.08 -2.69
CA ASP A 147 -24.09 23.08 -4.12
C ASP A 147 -23.45 24.38 -4.68
N PRO A 148 -22.32 24.24 -5.41
CA PRO A 148 -22.23 24.75 -6.79
C PRO A 148 -21.61 23.78 -7.82
N PHE A 149 -21.61 22.46 -7.57
CA PHE A 149 -20.95 21.41 -8.37
C PHE A 149 -21.81 20.17 -8.71
N SER A 150 -23.13 20.29 -8.79
CA SER A 150 -24.06 19.20 -9.15
C SER A 150 -23.83 18.52 -10.52
N GLN A 151 -22.97 19.06 -11.40
CA GLN A 151 -22.58 18.40 -12.66
C GLN A 151 -21.46 17.37 -12.50
N ILE A 152 -20.55 17.56 -11.54
CA ILE A 152 -19.45 16.62 -11.30
C ILE A 152 -20.02 15.35 -10.65
N SER A 153 -20.86 15.49 -9.61
CA SER A 153 -21.53 14.36 -8.96
C SER A 153 -22.47 13.59 -9.89
N GLY A 154 -23.20 14.29 -10.76
CA GLY A 154 -24.12 13.69 -11.74
C GLY A 154 -23.43 12.89 -12.86
N PHE A 155 -22.21 13.28 -13.25
CA PHE A 155 -21.41 12.53 -14.23
C PHE A 155 -20.88 11.21 -13.63
N PHE A 156 -20.35 11.24 -12.39
CA PHE A 156 -19.85 10.04 -11.72
C PHE A 156 -20.97 9.04 -11.37
N ALA A 157 -22.15 9.53 -11.00
CA ALA A 157 -23.33 8.69 -10.81
C ALA A 157 -23.75 7.94 -12.10
N ASN A 158 -23.56 8.56 -13.27
CA ASN A 158 -23.89 7.99 -14.58
C ASN A 158 -22.80 7.10 -15.17
N LEU A 159 -21.52 7.31 -14.84
CA LEU A 159 -20.40 6.56 -15.41
C LEU A 159 -20.09 5.26 -14.64
N PHE A 160 -20.37 5.20 -13.34
CA PHE A 160 -19.90 4.09 -12.48
C PHE A 160 -20.98 3.35 -11.65
N GLY A 161 -22.27 3.67 -11.83
CA GLY A 161 -23.37 2.84 -11.30
C GLY A 161 -23.49 2.78 -9.78
N THR A 162 -24.09 3.82 -9.19
CA THR A 162 -24.90 3.86 -7.93
C THR A 162 -24.39 3.17 -6.64
N ALA A 163 -24.27 3.96 -5.56
CA ALA A 163 -24.91 3.66 -4.26
C ALA A 163 -25.13 4.95 -3.44
N ASN A 164 -26.32 5.53 -3.54
CA ASN A 164 -26.84 6.49 -2.57
C ASN A 164 -27.01 5.75 -1.23
N ASN A 165 -26.06 5.88 -0.32
CA ASN A 165 -26.32 5.63 1.09
C ASN A 165 -25.61 6.72 1.92
N SER A 166 -26.39 7.77 2.15
CA SER A 166 -26.14 8.83 3.10
C SER A 166 -26.03 8.24 4.51
N ASN A 167 -24.81 8.05 5.00
CA ASN A 167 -24.42 8.11 6.41
C ASN A 167 -22.89 8.29 6.49
N ASP A 168 -22.46 9.51 6.80
CA ASP A 168 -21.14 9.95 7.28
C ASP A 168 -19.89 9.13 6.88
N THR A 169 -19.20 9.54 5.82
CA THR A 169 -17.83 9.05 5.53
C THR A 169 -16.87 10.15 5.04
N SER A 170 -17.03 11.40 5.50
CA SER A 170 -16.05 12.48 5.26
C SER A 170 -14.63 12.13 5.73
N ASN A 171 -14.50 11.23 6.71
CA ASN A 171 -13.22 10.76 7.27
C ASN A 171 -12.66 9.49 6.59
N SER A 172 -13.28 8.96 5.53
CA SER A 172 -12.86 7.68 4.92
C SER A 172 -11.77 7.81 3.85
N ILE A 173 -11.58 9.00 3.25
CA ILE A 173 -10.65 9.15 2.12
C ILE A 173 -9.21 8.86 2.54
N HIS A 174 -8.74 9.50 3.62
CA HIS A 174 -7.36 9.37 4.09
C HIS A 174 -7.04 7.95 4.59
N PRO A 175 -7.88 7.31 5.43
CA PRO A 175 -7.64 5.93 5.85
C PRO A 175 -7.74 4.90 4.71
N ILE A 176 -8.64 5.08 3.73
CA ILE A 176 -8.73 4.18 2.57
C ILE A 176 -7.55 4.39 1.62
N ARG A 177 -7.14 5.65 1.37
CA ARG A 177 -5.90 5.98 0.63
C ARG A 177 -4.69 5.30 1.28
N PHE A 178 -4.59 5.38 2.60
CA PHE A 178 -3.54 4.72 3.37
C PHE A 178 -3.58 3.19 3.17
N ALA A 179 -4.75 2.58 3.22
CA ALA A 179 -4.90 1.14 2.98
C ALA A 179 -4.53 0.74 1.53
N ASP A 180 -4.93 1.54 0.53
CA ASP A 180 -4.56 1.32 -0.88
C ASP A 180 -3.04 1.43 -1.10
N LEU A 181 -2.37 2.39 -0.44
CA LEU A 181 -0.90 2.52 -0.53
C LEU A 181 -0.19 1.37 0.19
N LEU A 182 -0.72 0.91 1.32
CA LEU A 182 -0.21 -0.25 2.07
C LEU A 182 -0.31 -1.56 1.28
N ASP A 183 -1.38 -1.71 0.50
CA ASP A 183 -1.52 -2.78 -0.48
C ASP A 183 -0.41 -2.75 -1.54
N ASN A 184 -0.05 -1.56 -2.03
CA ASN A 184 1.05 -1.42 -2.98
C ASN A 184 2.41 -1.75 -2.36
N VAL A 185 2.62 -1.49 -1.07
CA VAL A 185 3.80 -1.97 -0.33
C VAL A 185 3.87 -3.50 -0.37
N LEU A 186 2.77 -4.18 -0.04
CA LEU A 186 2.72 -5.65 -0.04
C LEU A 186 2.96 -6.25 -1.42
N ARG A 187 2.31 -5.72 -2.47
CA ARG A 187 2.50 -6.20 -3.86
C ARG A 187 3.94 -6.01 -4.33
N ASN A 188 4.52 -4.83 -4.10
CA ASN A 188 5.90 -4.55 -4.49
C ASN A 188 6.90 -5.40 -3.69
N TYR A 189 6.67 -5.61 -2.40
CA TYR A 189 7.53 -6.49 -1.61
C TYR A 189 7.41 -7.94 -2.09
N GLY A 190 6.20 -8.42 -2.38
CA GLY A 190 5.97 -9.73 -2.96
C GLY A 190 6.72 -9.93 -4.28
N ASP A 191 6.59 -8.98 -5.21
CA ASP A 191 7.28 -9.00 -6.50
C ASP A 191 8.81 -8.93 -6.36
N ALA A 192 9.31 -8.19 -5.37
CA ALA A 192 10.74 -8.11 -5.07
C ALA A 192 11.37 -9.48 -4.74
N TYR A 193 10.59 -10.35 -4.11
CA TYR A 193 10.96 -11.73 -3.77
C TYR A 193 10.27 -12.78 -4.67
N ASN A 194 9.57 -12.34 -5.73
CA ASN A 194 8.87 -13.22 -6.66
C ASN A 194 7.85 -14.18 -5.97
N VAL A 195 7.18 -13.67 -4.95
CA VAL A 195 6.07 -14.34 -4.26
C VAL A 195 4.95 -14.63 -5.27
N LYS A 196 4.42 -15.86 -5.25
CA LYS A 196 3.45 -16.36 -6.25
C LYS A 196 1.99 -16.29 -5.82
N PHE A 197 1.73 -15.74 -4.64
CA PHE A 197 0.40 -15.51 -4.10
C PHE A 197 0.21 -14.03 -3.79
N ASP A 198 -1.04 -13.60 -3.72
CA ASP A 198 -1.36 -12.22 -3.39
C ASP A 198 -1.14 -11.98 -1.88
N MET A 199 -0.11 -11.22 -1.52
CA MET A 199 0.13 -10.79 -0.14
C MET A 199 -0.99 -9.88 0.38
N THR A 200 -1.76 -9.31 -0.55
CA THR A 200 -3.12 -8.73 -0.45
C THR A 200 -4.09 -9.48 0.44
N ASP A 201 -4.14 -10.78 0.16
CA ASP A 201 -5.27 -11.63 0.44
C ASP A 201 -5.03 -12.46 1.71
N MET A 202 -5.92 -12.28 2.67
CA MET A 202 -5.83 -12.94 3.97
C MET A 202 -6.19 -14.41 3.92
N ALA A 203 -6.88 -14.88 2.88
CA ALA A 203 -7.10 -16.30 2.66
C ALA A 203 -5.75 -17.03 2.51
N ASN A 204 -4.74 -16.37 1.93
CA ASN A 204 -3.40 -16.95 1.82
C ASN A 204 -2.76 -17.14 3.21
N MET A 205 -2.98 -16.21 4.16
CA MET A 205 -2.53 -16.37 5.54
C MET A 205 -3.24 -17.52 6.27
N ALA A 206 -4.56 -17.65 6.10
CA ALA A 206 -5.33 -18.73 6.74
C ALA A 206 -4.94 -20.12 6.20
N ASN A 207 -4.69 -20.22 4.89
CA ASN A 207 -4.23 -21.46 4.25
C ASN A 207 -2.83 -21.85 4.71
N ILE A 208 -1.93 -20.89 4.91
CA ILE A 208 -0.57 -21.11 5.44
C ILE A 208 -0.61 -21.53 6.93
N ALA A 209 -1.44 -20.88 7.74
CA ALA A 209 -1.60 -21.26 9.15
C ALA A 209 -2.16 -22.68 9.32
N SER A 210 -3.14 -23.05 8.49
CA SER A 210 -3.75 -24.40 8.48
C SER A 210 -2.78 -25.50 8.03
N THR A 211 -1.84 -25.19 7.13
CA THR A 211 -0.85 -26.16 6.66
C THR A 211 0.31 -26.36 7.65
N ASN A 212 0.68 -25.34 8.43
CA ASN A 212 1.74 -25.45 9.45
C ASN A 212 1.33 -26.26 10.70
N ASP A 213 0.04 -26.42 10.99
CA ASP A 213 -0.46 -27.26 12.09
C ASP A 213 -0.27 -28.78 11.85
N THR A 214 0.14 -29.19 10.65
CA THR A 214 0.45 -30.59 10.34
C THR A 214 1.84 -31.05 10.79
N SER A 215 2.61 -30.22 11.53
CA SER A 215 4.01 -30.49 11.89
C SER A 215 4.30 -30.68 13.38
N SER A 216 3.31 -31.04 14.22
CA SER A 216 3.61 -31.38 15.63
C SER A 216 2.74 -32.47 16.26
N THR A 217 2.58 -33.62 15.60
CA THR A 217 2.40 -34.90 16.34
C THR A 217 2.99 -36.07 15.57
N MET A 218 4.14 -36.58 16.02
CA MET A 218 4.57 -37.93 15.65
C MET A 218 3.61 -38.94 16.29
N SER A 219 2.74 -39.54 15.48
CA SER A 219 2.03 -40.77 15.84
C SER A 219 1.91 -41.64 14.59
N HIS A 220 2.57 -42.79 14.62
CA HIS A 220 2.50 -43.83 13.61
C HIS A 220 1.06 -44.25 13.29
N ASN A 221 0.86 -44.64 12.03
CA ASN A 221 -0.16 -45.54 11.50
C ASN A 221 -1.47 -44.88 11.01
N MET A 222 -1.61 -44.74 9.69
CA MET A 222 -2.64 -45.47 8.92
C MET A 222 -2.45 -45.21 7.42
N THR A 223 -2.40 -46.31 6.69
CA THR A 223 -2.48 -46.44 5.23
C THR A 223 -3.73 -45.76 4.70
N GLY A 224 -3.57 -44.69 3.93
CA GLY A 224 -4.66 -43.96 3.29
C GLY A 224 -4.22 -43.36 1.97
N ASN A 225 -4.58 -44.04 0.89
CA ASN A 225 -4.48 -43.58 -0.49
C ASN A 225 -5.23 -42.25 -0.66
N MET A 226 -4.51 -41.13 -0.77
CA MET A 226 -5.05 -39.88 -1.29
C MET A 226 -4.17 -39.38 -2.43
N ASN A 227 -4.71 -39.52 -3.64
CA ASN A 227 -4.31 -38.81 -4.83
C ASN A 227 -4.76 -37.35 -4.70
N SER A 228 -3.81 -36.44 -4.44
CA SER A 228 -3.99 -35.01 -4.69
C SER A 228 -2.73 -34.49 -5.38
N GLY A 229 -2.67 -34.72 -6.69
CA GLY A 229 -1.82 -33.91 -7.56
C GLY A 229 -2.26 -32.45 -7.51
N ALA A 230 -1.26 -31.56 -7.63
CA ALA A 230 -1.33 -30.11 -7.64
C ALA A 230 -1.36 -29.42 -6.26
N MET A 231 -0.20 -29.36 -5.59
CA MET A 231 0.40 -28.13 -5.04
C MET A 231 1.90 -28.39 -4.83
N HIS A 232 2.67 -28.32 -5.91
CA HIS A 232 4.13 -28.30 -5.87
C HIS A 232 4.55 -26.96 -6.47
N ASP A 233 5.49 -26.27 -5.79
CA ASP A 233 6.14 -25.02 -6.23
C ASP A 233 5.51 -23.68 -5.76
N GLY A 234 5.33 -23.50 -4.44
CA GLY A 234 4.92 -22.19 -3.89
C GLY A 234 5.23 -21.95 -2.40
N MET A 235 5.94 -22.87 -1.76
CA MET A 235 6.31 -22.73 -0.35
C MET A 235 7.62 -21.95 -0.31
N VAL A 236 7.54 -20.62 -0.14
CA VAL A 236 8.70 -19.76 0.08
C VAL A 236 9.38 -20.25 1.35
N SER A 237 10.64 -20.69 1.21
CA SER A 237 11.44 -21.24 2.29
C SER A 237 11.55 -20.22 3.44
N GLU A 238 11.62 -20.69 4.68
CA GLU A 238 11.97 -19.88 5.88
C GLU A 238 13.38 -19.25 5.83
N ASN A 239 14.06 -19.35 4.68
CA ASN A 239 15.36 -18.76 4.43
C ASN A 239 15.15 -17.46 3.66
N ASN A 240 15.92 -16.41 3.97
CA ASN A 240 15.91 -15.17 3.21
C ASN A 240 16.27 -15.44 1.74
N GLU A 241 15.26 -15.61 0.90
CA GLU A 241 15.44 -15.67 -0.55
C GLU A 241 16.04 -14.35 -1.03
N PRO A 242 16.92 -14.36 -2.03
CA PRO A 242 17.53 -13.13 -2.51
C PRO A 242 16.46 -12.25 -3.17
N ILE A 243 16.56 -10.93 -2.98
CA ILE A 243 15.76 -9.96 -3.73
C ILE A 243 16.07 -10.13 -5.22
N VAL A 244 15.07 -10.53 -6.00
CA VAL A 244 15.18 -10.72 -7.45
C VAL A 244 14.80 -9.46 -8.23
N ASN A 245 14.02 -8.55 -7.62
CA ASN A 245 13.68 -7.26 -8.20
C ASN A 245 13.92 -6.10 -7.22
N MET A 246 15.09 -5.48 -7.35
CA MET A 246 15.51 -4.36 -6.50
C MET A 246 14.67 -3.09 -6.67
N ALA A 247 14.07 -2.85 -7.85
CA ALA A 247 13.22 -1.68 -8.04
C ALA A 247 11.95 -1.80 -7.19
N ASN A 248 11.26 -2.94 -7.27
CA ASN A 248 10.08 -3.19 -6.44
C ASN A 248 10.42 -3.20 -4.94
N TYR A 249 11.61 -3.68 -4.54
CA TYR A 249 12.06 -3.53 -3.15
C TYR A 249 12.18 -2.07 -2.73
N GLN A 250 12.83 -1.22 -3.54
CA GLN A 250 12.96 0.22 -3.27
C GLN A 250 11.60 0.92 -3.24
N SER A 251 10.68 0.55 -4.14
CA SER A 251 9.30 1.05 -4.15
C SER A 251 8.55 0.68 -2.87
N ALA A 252 8.65 -0.57 -2.41
CA ALA A 252 8.02 -1.02 -1.16
C ALA A 252 8.56 -0.26 0.06
N ASP A 253 9.89 -0.10 0.16
CA ASP A 253 10.54 0.67 1.23
C ASP A 253 10.14 2.15 1.23
N GLY A 254 10.16 2.78 0.05
CA GLY A 254 9.76 4.18 -0.13
C GLY A 254 8.29 4.43 0.24
N MET A 255 7.39 3.56 -0.22
CA MET A 255 5.96 3.67 0.11
C MET A 255 5.68 3.38 1.59
N ALA A 256 6.40 2.45 2.22
CA ALA A 256 6.26 2.20 3.66
C ALA A 256 6.66 3.44 4.50
N LYS A 257 7.68 4.17 4.05
CA LYS A 257 8.07 5.46 4.65
C LYS A 257 7.03 6.54 4.41
N GLU A 258 6.41 6.57 3.23
CA GLU A 258 5.32 7.50 2.93
C GLU A 258 4.07 7.25 3.79
N LEU A 259 3.73 5.99 4.06
CA LEU A 259 2.66 5.65 5.01
C LEU A 259 2.87 6.31 6.38
N MET A 260 4.10 6.33 6.90
CA MET A 260 4.40 7.01 8.16
C MET A 260 4.18 8.53 8.08
N GLN A 261 4.45 9.14 6.92
CA GLN A 261 4.17 10.55 6.69
C GLN A 261 2.67 10.84 6.65
N ILE A 262 1.91 10.07 5.87
CA ILE A 262 0.44 10.17 5.79
C ILE A 262 -0.17 9.97 7.18
N TYR A 263 0.28 8.95 7.92
CA TYR A 263 -0.17 8.73 9.29
C TYR A 263 0.07 9.96 10.17
N SER A 264 1.29 10.49 10.17
CA SER A 264 1.67 11.59 11.07
C SER A 264 0.99 12.92 10.73
N LYS A 265 0.86 13.21 9.43
CA LYS A 265 0.35 14.50 8.92
C LYS A 265 -1.16 14.52 8.78
N GLU A 266 -1.78 13.39 8.44
CA GLU A 266 -3.18 13.35 8.01
C GLU A 266 -4.04 12.48 8.93
N LEU A 267 -3.60 11.26 9.29
CA LEU A 267 -4.44 10.36 10.10
C LEU A 267 -4.46 10.73 11.58
N LYS A 268 -3.29 10.99 12.17
CA LYS A 268 -3.12 11.29 13.59
C LYS A 268 -3.92 12.53 14.04
N PRO A 269 -3.96 13.66 13.27
CA PRO A 269 -4.76 14.82 13.65
C PRO A 269 -6.27 14.62 13.58
N LEU A 270 -6.76 13.63 12.82
CA LEU A 270 -8.20 13.37 12.68
C LEU A 270 -8.79 12.63 13.89
N ILE A 271 -7.94 12.14 14.80
CA ILE A 271 -8.36 11.37 15.97
C ILE A 271 -8.16 12.23 17.21
N SER A 272 -9.15 13.10 17.46
CA SER A 272 -9.16 14.08 18.56
C SER A 272 -9.68 13.52 19.89
N ASN A 273 -10.02 12.22 19.99
CA ASN A 273 -10.65 11.64 21.17
C ASN A 273 -9.68 10.74 21.96
N GLU A 274 -9.51 11.03 23.25
CA GLU A 274 -8.65 10.29 24.20
C GLU A 274 -8.94 8.77 24.23
N ASP A 275 -10.19 8.39 23.95
CA ASP A 275 -10.69 7.00 23.96
C ASP A 275 -10.11 6.09 22.85
N LYS A 276 -9.44 6.66 21.84
CA LYS A 276 -8.79 5.91 20.72
C LYS A 276 -7.26 5.99 20.72
N SER A 277 -6.67 6.51 21.80
CA SER A 277 -5.22 6.72 21.92
C SER A 277 -4.38 5.43 21.85
N GLY A 278 -4.93 4.31 22.32
CA GLY A 278 -4.32 2.98 22.22
C GLY A 278 -4.16 2.52 20.77
N GLN A 279 -5.24 2.53 19.99
CA GLN A 279 -5.24 2.09 18.58
C GLN A 279 -4.32 2.96 17.71
N ILE A 280 -4.20 4.26 18.03
CA ILE A 280 -3.28 5.17 17.34
C ILE A 280 -1.82 4.82 17.60
N SER A 281 -1.49 4.51 18.85
CA SER A 281 -0.15 4.07 19.22
C SER A 281 0.17 2.73 18.57
N ASP A 282 -0.79 1.80 18.54
CA ASP A 282 -0.65 0.50 17.90
C ASP A 282 -0.44 0.63 16.38
N LEU A 283 -1.20 1.50 15.71
CA LEU A 283 -1.02 1.80 14.30
C LEU A 283 0.37 2.39 14.01
N GLU A 284 0.82 3.37 14.80
CA GLU A 284 2.16 3.95 14.66
C GLU A 284 3.25 2.88 14.82
N ASN A 285 3.13 2.04 15.84
CA ASN A 285 4.08 0.96 16.12
C ASN A 285 4.09 -0.08 14.99
N GLY A 286 2.91 -0.47 14.47
CA GLY A 286 2.79 -1.38 13.33
C GLY A 286 3.50 -0.86 12.09
N ILE A 287 3.33 0.43 11.76
CA ILE A 287 4.01 1.04 10.60
C ILE A 287 5.53 1.11 10.82
N ARG A 288 6.00 1.48 12.02
CA ARG A 288 7.45 1.46 12.35
C ARG A 288 8.05 0.07 12.22
N HIS A 289 7.31 -0.93 12.68
CA HIS A 289 7.72 -2.32 12.60
C HIS A 289 7.80 -2.78 11.13
N LEU A 290 6.80 -2.43 10.31
CA LEU A 290 6.82 -2.71 8.87
C LEU A 290 8.06 -2.11 8.19
N ILE A 291 8.32 -0.82 8.40
CA ILE A 291 9.49 -0.13 7.81
C ILE A 291 10.78 -0.85 8.20
N THR A 292 10.96 -1.10 9.51
CA THR A 292 12.17 -1.75 10.03
C THR A 292 12.34 -3.16 9.45
N SER A 293 11.24 -3.90 9.30
CA SER A 293 11.26 -5.27 8.76
C SER A 293 11.58 -5.30 7.26
N ILE A 294 11.06 -4.33 6.50
CA ILE A 294 11.42 -4.14 5.09
C ILE A 294 12.91 -3.83 4.98
N GLU A 295 13.44 -2.88 5.76
CA GLU A 295 14.86 -2.49 5.76
C GLU A 295 15.78 -3.64 6.17
N ASN A 296 15.34 -4.48 7.11
CA ASN A 296 16.04 -5.69 7.55
C ASN A 296 15.92 -6.85 6.55
N LYS A 297 15.11 -6.70 5.49
CA LYS A 297 14.85 -7.73 4.48
C LYS A 297 14.22 -8.98 5.10
N ASP A 298 13.28 -8.80 6.02
CA ASP A 298 12.53 -9.92 6.60
C ASP A 298 11.70 -10.64 5.51
N THR A 299 11.30 -11.88 5.78
CA THR A 299 10.62 -12.68 4.76
C THR A 299 9.29 -12.06 4.33
N PRO A 300 8.82 -12.27 3.08
CA PRO A 300 7.52 -11.77 2.64
C PRO A 300 6.35 -12.19 3.55
N LEU A 301 6.43 -13.37 4.16
CA LEU A 301 5.42 -13.83 5.13
C LEU A 301 5.42 -13.01 6.42
N GLN A 302 6.60 -12.61 6.91
CA GLN A 302 6.70 -11.70 8.07
C GLN A 302 6.13 -10.33 7.73
N ILE A 303 6.46 -9.78 6.55
CA ILE A 303 5.90 -8.50 6.09
C ILE A 303 4.38 -8.57 6.00
N MET A 304 3.84 -9.61 5.34
CA MET A 304 2.40 -9.85 5.25
C MET A 304 1.73 -9.94 6.64
N ASN A 305 2.35 -10.66 7.57
CA ASN A 305 1.82 -10.84 8.92
C ASN A 305 1.78 -9.50 9.69
N ILE A 306 2.84 -8.70 9.63
CA ILE A 306 2.88 -7.37 10.28
C ILE A 306 1.71 -6.52 9.78
N VAL A 307 1.52 -6.46 8.46
CA VAL A 307 0.47 -5.65 7.86
C VAL A 307 -0.93 -6.11 8.32
N HIS A 308 -1.22 -7.41 8.20
CA HIS A 308 -2.55 -7.95 8.48
C HIS A 308 -2.90 -8.06 9.96
N THR A 309 -1.92 -8.11 10.86
CA THR A 309 -2.17 -8.28 12.30
C THR A 309 -1.86 -7.05 13.14
N GLN A 310 -1.01 -6.14 12.67
CA GLN A 310 -0.55 -4.98 13.44
C GLN A 310 -0.94 -3.64 12.83
N ILE A 311 -1.33 -3.59 11.55
CA ILE A 311 -1.69 -2.33 10.88
C ILE A 311 -3.18 -2.29 10.54
N HIS A 312 -3.71 -3.31 9.86
CA HIS A 312 -5.12 -3.31 9.47
C HIS A 312 -6.09 -3.25 10.66
N PRO A 313 -5.94 -4.08 11.72
CA PRO A 313 -6.87 -4.02 12.86
C PRO A 313 -6.95 -2.64 13.52
N PRO A 314 -5.84 -1.99 13.94
CA PRO A 314 -5.92 -0.67 14.54
C PRO A 314 -6.38 0.41 13.56
N LEU A 315 -6.04 0.33 12.27
CA LEU A 315 -6.56 1.28 11.25
C LEU A 315 -8.10 1.21 11.15
N ILE A 316 -8.65 0.00 11.04
CA ILE A 316 -10.09 -0.25 10.96
C ILE A 316 -10.78 0.27 12.22
N GLN A 317 -10.26 -0.04 13.41
CA GLN A 317 -10.85 0.36 14.69
C GLN A 317 -10.75 1.87 14.93
N ALA A 318 -9.62 2.48 14.58
CA ALA A 318 -9.38 3.90 14.76
C ALA A 318 -10.35 4.74 13.92
N PHE A 319 -10.64 4.32 12.69
CA PHE A 319 -11.46 5.08 11.74
C PHE A 319 -12.85 4.49 11.48
N ASN A 320 -13.24 3.43 12.21
CA ASN A 320 -14.51 2.71 12.04
C ASN A 320 -14.77 2.31 10.57
N LEU A 321 -13.74 1.81 9.89
CA LEU A 321 -13.83 1.49 8.47
C LEU A 321 -14.77 0.30 8.24
N GLN A 322 -15.68 0.41 7.27
CA GLN A 322 -16.55 -0.70 6.87
C GLN A 322 -15.77 -1.69 6.02
N ILE A 323 -15.85 -2.96 6.38
CA ILE A 323 -15.28 -4.06 5.60
C ILE A 323 -16.44 -4.80 4.95
N ILE A 324 -16.36 -5.00 3.65
CA ILE A 324 -17.25 -5.87 2.90
C ILE A 324 -16.88 -7.30 3.28
N SER A 325 -17.84 -8.04 3.83
CA SER A 325 -17.64 -9.47 4.09
C SER A 325 -17.39 -10.18 2.76
N SER A 326 -16.27 -10.88 2.64
CA SER A 326 -16.04 -11.90 1.61
C SER A 326 -16.84 -13.15 1.93
#